data_AF-A0A8J7E583-F1
#
_entry.id   AF-A0A8J7E583-F1
#
_cell.length_a   1.000
_cell.length_b   1.000
_cell.length_c   1.000
_cell.angle_alpha   90.00
_cell.angle_beta   90.00
_cell.angle_gamma   90.00
#
_symmetry.space_group_name_H-M   'P 1'
#
loop_
_entity.id
_entity.type
_entity.pdbx_description
1 polymer ?
#
loop_
_entity_poly.entity_id
_entity_poly.type
_entity_poly.pdbx_seq_one_letter_code
_entity_poly.pdbx_strand_id
1 'polypeptide(L)'
;MNNQARSALTVLASSLVFGLAGLWLAPNEPKAVAVGALTGTVGAIGYTQQDNRLRQLAAQQRRPLNRAPSPRQHQVTSQSNRTTKNLEIITKTTADYGTKISEIERILRHQAGQTKLSQNEINRIRKRLEELEFQGGSARAGDEGVNSDFQPIELRLEALETQIQAMISGRSTYQVEVPISAPETEDDSPEDDVAQTVIQWFNLRQIDVENYYEPDAKVDALLDGLSLYLGEHYTTLRQFHWRLRNSVGRRAYINLNECNPREKSIHNQFLKKLRSCDYLSFGRMIKDKDSNDYILAAPYNRSDVQGFLDGGWFERFVYYKVVELLNSEGVEYQYLRNLKIIYQGNHNAEIDLFFLIDGKPLLIECKASQDCDMTQITGYRDRLYLEGDQVLLVALNIDDSGAHLRSKNWNVNVANQDSFLSFIREIIPAEVRTQLDAIPEESGLEAGEVLPHSDELNESVDDDLKSFFKGRGLNQSPETRKTILMSLIQFFDGAHEPIGFNDLTKILRDNMRDGSAIGRNKILEVLNCLRYSDMFRDEKNKPIRGNVSQLIYGLSSAKPKTLERKCIEFYADKVIQLFDSDFFKDDDNCREFERLTNGEVPVKYKSKLDR
;
A
#
# COMPACT_ATOMS: atom_id res chain seq x y z
N MET A 1 -20.02 34.20 24.34
CA MET A 1 -19.52 35.10 23.29
C MET A 1 -20.30 34.89 22.00
N ASN A 2 -20.82 35.95 21.39
CA ASN A 2 -21.44 35.87 20.07
C ASN A 2 -20.39 35.51 19.00
N ASN A 3 -20.80 34.92 17.88
CA ASN A 3 -19.94 34.41 16.81
C ASN A 3 -18.98 35.48 16.25
N GLN A 4 -19.41 36.75 16.16
CA GLN A 4 -18.54 37.86 15.77
C GLN A 4 -17.38 38.07 16.75
N ALA A 5 -17.63 37.95 18.05
CA ALA A 5 -16.59 38.10 19.07
C ALA A 5 -15.60 36.92 19.04
N ARG A 6 -16.04 35.71 18.67
CA ARG A 6 -15.15 34.55 18.49
C ARG A 6 -14.26 34.70 17.26
N SER A 7 -14.82 35.09 16.11
CA SER A 7 -14.04 35.31 14.89
C SER A 7 -13.02 36.43 15.06
N ALA A 8 -13.40 37.54 15.73
CA ALA A 8 -12.46 38.62 16.03
C ALA A 8 -11.33 38.16 16.95
N LEU A 9 -11.63 37.35 17.97
CA LEU A 9 -10.61 36.80 18.89
C LEU A 9 -9.67 35.83 18.17
N THR A 10 -10.18 34.98 17.27
CA THR A 10 -9.35 34.06 16.48
C THR A 10 -8.41 34.81 15.55
N VAL A 11 -8.88 35.86 14.88
CA VAL A 11 -8.02 36.70 14.03
C VAL A 11 -6.94 37.37 14.88
N LEU A 12 -7.29 37.99 16.01
CA LEU A 12 -6.33 38.63 16.90
C LEU A 12 -5.29 37.65 17.48
N ALA A 13 -5.71 36.46 17.90
CA ALA A 13 -4.82 35.43 18.42
C ALA A 13 -3.85 34.92 17.36
N SER A 14 -4.33 34.68 16.12
CA SER A 14 -3.48 34.25 15.02
C SER A 14 -2.49 35.35 14.60
N SER A 15 -2.92 36.60 14.50
CA SER A 15 -2.00 37.71 14.20
C SER A 15 -0.90 37.84 15.26
N LEU A 16 -1.23 37.64 16.53
CA LEU A 16 -0.26 37.74 17.63
C LEU A 16 0.74 36.58 17.64
N VAL A 17 0.27 35.34 17.42
CA VAL A 17 1.14 34.15 17.34
C VAL A 17 2.10 34.24 16.17
N PHE A 18 1.62 34.59 14.97
CA PHE A 18 2.49 34.69 13.81
C PHE A 18 3.37 35.94 13.82
N GLY A 19 2.94 37.03 14.47
CA GLY A 19 3.80 38.18 14.73
C GLY A 19 4.98 37.82 15.64
N LEU A 20 4.73 37.05 16.70
CA LEU A 20 5.79 36.55 17.59
C LEU A 20 6.70 35.55 16.88
N ALA A 21 6.18 34.69 15.99
CA ALA A 21 6.99 33.81 15.16
C ALA A 21 7.89 34.59 14.19
N GLY A 22 7.38 35.67 13.60
CA GLY A 22 8.17 36.59 12.77
C GLY A 22 9.30 37.26 13.57
N LEU A 23 9.03 37.65 14.83
CA LEU A 23 10.06 38.19 15.74
C LEU A 23 11.11 37.14 16.09
N TRP A 24 10.71 35.88 16.28
CA TRP A 24 11.65 34.80 16.62
C TRP A 24 12.56 34.41 15.45
N LEU A 25 12.02 34.40 14.22
CA LEU A 25 12.78 34.06 13.01
C LEU A 25 13.73 35.17 12.55
N ALA A 26 13.39 36.44 12.82
CA ALA A 26 14.22 37.58 12.45
C ALA A 26 14.14 38.69 13.53
N PRO A 27 14.80 38.50 14.69
CA PRO A 27 14.65 39.36 15.87
C PRO A 27 15.11 40.80 15.68
N ASN A 28 15.92 41.07 14.65
CA ASN A 28 16.45 42.40 14.34
C ASN A 28 15.70 43.10 13.20
N GLU A 29 14.67 42.47 12.62
CA GLU A 29 13.89 43.05 11.53
C GLU A 29 12.44 43.33 11.96
N PRO A 30 12.08 44.58 12.32
CA PRO A 30 10.73 44.92 12.76
C PRO A 30 9.67 44.65 11.68
N LYS A 31 10.08 44.55 10.40
CA LYS A 31 9.21 44.17 9.28
C LYS A 31 8.77 42.71 9.33
N ALA A 32 9.57 41.80 9.90
CA ALA A 32 9.24 40.38 10.00
C ALA A 32 8.05 40.12 10.94
N VAL A 33 7.93 40.89 12.02
CA VAL A 33 6.78 40.87 12.93
C VAL A 33 5.50 41.30 12.21
N ALA A 34 5.58 42.37 11.43
CA ALA A 34 4.45 42.88 10.66
C ALA A 34 4.01 41.89 9.57
N VAL A 35 4.96 41.27 8.87
CA VAL A 35 4.68 40.25 7.85
C VAL A 35 4.08 38.98 8.48
N GLY A 36 4.62 38.52 9.62
CA GLY A 36 4.06 37.39 10.36
C GLY A 36 2.64 37.67 10.82
N ALA A 37 2.38 38.83 11.43
CA ALA A 37 1.05 39.22 11.89
C ALA A 37 0.05 39.33 10.73
N LEU A 38 0.46 39.92 9.59
CA LEU A 38 -0.38 40.01 8.39
C LEU A 38 -0.73 38.63 7.84
N THR A 39 0.23 37.73 7.74
CA THR A 39 0.02 36.34 7.29
C THR A 39 -0.96 35.59 8.20
N GLY A 40 -0.80 35.73 9.53
CA GLY A 40 -1.74 35.15 10.51
C GLY A 40 -3.16 35.71 10.38
N THR A 41 -3.29 37.01 10.07
CA THR A 41 -4.59 37.68 9.86
C THR A 41 -5.30 37.13 8.62
N VAL A 42 -4.57 37.02 7.49
CA VAL A 42 -5.12 36.52 6.22
C VAL A 42 -5.53 35.05 6.32
N GLY A 43 -4.71 34.21 6.97
CA GLY A 43 -5.03 32.81 7.22
C GLY A 43 -6.29 32.63 8.09
N ALA A 44 -6.41 33.41 9.17
CA ALA A 44 -7.58 33.35 10.05
C ALA A 44 -8.87 33.87 9.37
N ILE A 45 -8.79 34.88 8.51
CA ILE A 45 -9.92 35.33 7.69
C ILE A 45 -10.35 34.23 6.72
N GLY A 46 -9.40 33.57 6.04
CA GLY A 46 -9.68 32.43 5.16
C GLY A 46 -10.36 31.26 5.89
N TYR A 47 -9.85 30.90 7.07
CA TYR A 47 -10.41 29.83 7.90
C TYR A 47 -11.83 30.16 8.41
N THR A 48 -12.05 31.38 8.91
CA THR A 48 -13.38 31.80 9.40
C THR A 48 -14.40 31.93 8.26
N GLN A 49 -13.98 32.33 7.07
CA GLN A 49 -14.83 32.34 5.88
C GLN A 49 -15.20 30.92 5.42
N GLN A 50 -14.27 29.96 5.50
CA GLN A 50 -14.50 28.55 5.19
C GLN A 50 -15.43 27.87 6.22
N ASP A 51 -15.23 28.09 7.52
CA ASP A 51 -16.10 27.57 8.59
C ASP A 51 -17.54 28.11 8.44
N ASN A 52 -17.70 29.40 8.15
CA ASN A 52 -19.02 29.98 7.89
C ASN A 52 -19.70 29.37 6.66
N ARG A 53 -18.93 29.05 5.61
CA ARG A 53 -19.44 28.40 4.38
C ARG A 53 -19.86 26.95 4.63
N LEU A 54 -19.08 26.20 5.42
CA LEU A 54 -19.42 24.83 5.84
C LEU A 54 -20.65 24.81 6.74
N ARG A 55 -20.83 25.80 7.63
CA ARG A 55 -22.02 25.93 8.47
C ARG A 55 -23.27 26.31 7.66
N GLN A 56 -23.14 27.13 6.63
CA GLN A 56 -24.25 27.42 5.71
C GLN A 56 -24.67 26.17 4.93
N LEU A 57 -23.72 25.35 4.49
CA LEU A 57 -24.00 24.06 3.85
C LEU A 57 -24.67 23.08 4.82
N ALA A 58 -24.20 23.01 6.07
CA ALA A 58 -24.81 22.20 7.12
C ALA A 58 -26.22 22.68 7.51
N ALA A 59 -26.48 24.00 7.48
CA ALA A 59 -27.81 24.57 7.70
C ALA A 59 -28.77 24.30 6.53
N GLN A 60 -28.28 24.27 5.29
CA GLN A 60 -29.06 23.87 4.12
C GLN A 60 -29.45 22.39 4.14
N GLN A 61 -28.61 21.53 4.73
CA GLN A 61 -28.90 20.11 4.93
C GLN A 61 -29.89 19.81 6.07
N ARG A 62 -30.24 20.80 6.90
CA ARG A 62 -31.16 20.67 8.04
C ARG A 62 -32.55 21.27 7.81
N ARG A 63 -33.07 21.28 6.57
CA ARG A 63 -34.50 21.57 6.32
C ARG A 63 -35.33 20.29 6.44
N PRO A 64 -36.21 20.13 7.45
CA PRO A 64 -37.19 19.05 7.46
C PRO A 64 -38.42 19.45 6.64
N LEU A 65 -39.02 18.48 5.93
CA LEU A 65 -40.40 18.59 5.45
C LEU A 65 -41.34 18.74 6.65
N ASN A 66 -42.13 19.81 6.65
CA ASN A 66 -43.21 20.02 7.61
C ASN A 66 -44.26 18.90 7.50
N ARG A 67 -44.43 18.10 8.56
CA ARG A 67 -45.71 17.45 8.92
C ARG A 67 -45.92 17.57 10.43
N ALA A 68 -47.15 17.89 10.81
CA ALA A 68 -47.59 18.27 12.16
C ALA A 68 -47.54 17.10 13.18
N PRO A 69 -47.50 17.38 14.50
CA PRO A 69 -47.25 16.37 15.53
C PRO A 69 -48.53 15.80 16.17
N SER A 70 -48.42 14.59 16.73
CA SER A 70 -49.37 14.03 17.70
C SER A 70 -48.61 13.56 18.97
N PRO A 71 -49.19 13.66 20.18
CA PRO A 71 -48.42 13.63 21.42
C PRO A 71 -48.45 12.26 22.12
N ARG A 72 -47.30 11.81 22.63
CA ARG A 72 -47.18 11.02 23.87
C ARG A 72 -45.72 10.98 24.33
N GLN A 73 -45.38 11.92 25.21
CA GLN A 73 -44.18 11.88 26.05
C GLN A 73 -44.60 11.40 27.44
N HIS A 74 -43.92 10.38 27.97
CA HIS A 74 -43.38 10.32 29.34
C HIS A 74 -42.69 8.95 29.56
N GLN A 75 -41.49 8.82 28.99
CA GLN A 75 -40.49 7.80 29.40
C GLN A 75 -39.05 8.14 28.97
N VAL A 76 -38.81 9.22 28.23
CA VAL A 76 -37.52 9.54 27.59
C VAL A 76 -36.56 10.37 28.47
N THR A 77 -37.01 10.90 29.61
CA THR A 77 -36.23 11.87 30.41
C THR A 77 -35.17 11.25 31.32
N SER A 78 -35.22 9.94 31.63
CA SER A 78 -34.20 9.28 32.47
C SER A 78 -33.03 8.70 31.67
N GLN A 79 -33.26 8.25 30.43
CA GLN A 79 -32.19 7.78 29.53
C GLN A 79 -31.36 8.93 28.96
N SER A 80 -31.99 10.05 28.59
CA SER A 80 -31.30 11.23 28.05
C SER A 80 -30.27 11.84 29.03
N ASN A 81 -30.54 11.78 30.35
CA ASN A 81 -29.64 12.27 31.39
C ASN A 81 -28.45 11.34 31.69
N ARG A 82 -28.54 10.04 31.35
CA ARG A 82 -27.40 9.11 31.46
C ARG A 82 -26.47 9.19 30.26
N THR A 83 -27.03 9.32 29.05
CA THR A 83 -26.24 9.48 27.82
C THR A 83 -25.43 10.78 27.82
N THR A 84 -25.98 11.87 28.37
CA THR A 84 -25.28 13.15 28.53
C THR A 84 -24.14 13.08 29.57
N LYS A 85 -24.34 12.42 30.71
CA LYS A 85 -23.27 12.18 31.69
C LYS A 85 -22.13 11.32 31.13
N ASN A 86 -22.45 10.28 30.36
CA ASN A 86 -21.43 9.43 29.73
C ASN A 86 -20.65 10.19 28.65
N LEU A 87 -21.31 11.08 27.89
CA LEU A 87 -20.66 11.95 26.91
C LEU A 87 -19.70 12.95 27.57
N GLU A 88 -20.08 13.47 28.74
CA GLU A 88 -19.28 14.40 29.54
C GLU A 88 -18.03 13.71 30.10
N ILE A 89 -18.16 12.46 30.56
CA ILE A 89 -17.02 11.63 31.00
C ILE A 89 -16.06 11.41 29.84
N ILE A 90 -16.52 10.96 28.67
CA ILE A 90 -15.65 10.71 27.51
C ILE A 90 -14.95 11.99 27.05
N THR A 91 -15.68 13.11 26.96
CA THR A 91 -15.09 14.39 26.53
C THR A 91 -14.04 14.89 27.52
N LYS A 92 -14.28 14.69 28.83
CA LYS A 92 -13.33 15.02 29.88
C LYS A 92 -12.10 14.12 29.83
N THR A 93 -12.28 12.81 29.63
CA THR A 93 -11.19 11.84 29.51
C THR A 93 -10.31 12.12 28.27
N THR A 94 -10.90 12.42 27.11
CA THR A 94 -10.14 12.79 25.90
C THR A 94 -9.37 14.11 26.09
N ALA A 95 -9.94 15.09 26.78
CA ALA A 95 -9.26 16.35 27.11
C ALA A 95 -8.10 16.14 28.11
N ASP A 96 -8.29 15.28 29.11
CA ASP A 96 -7.24 14.92 30.08
C ASP A 96 -6.09 14.18 29.37
N TYR A 97 -6.37 13.28 28.42
CA TYR A 97 -5.31 12.60 27.65
C TYR A 97 -4.57 13.51 26.68
N GLY A 98 -5.26 14.42 25.98
CA GLY A 98 -4.60 15.44 25.16
C GLY A 98 -3.65 16.33 25.97
N THR A 99 -4.03 16.60 27.22
CA THR A 99 -3.19 17.34 28.19
C THR A 99 -1.99 16.49 28.65
N LYS A 100 -2.19 15.21 28.99
CA LYS A 100 -1.09 14.28 29.35
C LYS A 100 -0.09 14.07 28.20
N ILE A 101 -0.54 13.98 26.96
CA ILE A 101 0.34 13.87 25.78
C ILE A 101 1.17 15.14 25.62
N SER A 102 0.54 16.32 25.77
CA SER A 102 1.24 17.61 25.71
C SER A 102 2.25 17.75 26.86
N GLU A 103 1.94 17.23 28.05
CA GLU A 103 2.83 17.16 29.21
C GLU A 103 4.05 16.25 28.94
N ILE A 104 3.82 15.06 28.37
CA ILE A 104 4.89 14.13 27.95
C ILE A 104 5.79 14.78 26.91
N GLU A 105 5.22 15.41 25.87
CA GLU A 105 5.98 16.15 24.85
C GLU A 105 6.80 17.29 25.47
N ARG A 106 6.27 17.99 26.47
CA ARG A 106 6.95 19.06 27.20
C ARG A 106 8.09 18.54 28.08
N ILE A 107 7.89 17.44 28.80
CA ILE A 107 8.91 16.79 29.63
C ILE A 107 10.05 16.27 28.75
N LEU A 108 9.73 15.63 27.62
CA LEU A 108 10.70 15.11 26.65
C LEU A 108 11.53 16.22 25.98
N ARG A 109 10.93 17.39 25.69
CA ARG A 109 11.65 18.56 25.16
C ARG A 109 12.62 19.19 26.19
N HIS A 110 12.31 19.10 27.48
CA HIS A 110 13.16 19.65 28.54
C HIS A 110 14.30 18.72 28.98
N GLN A 111 14.22 17.42 28.70
CA GLN A 111 15.25 16.42 29.05
C GLN A 111 16.24 16.10 27.91
N ALA A 112 16.40 17.01 26.94
CA ALA A 112 17.31 16.85 25.81
C ALA A 112 18.77 16.68 26.27
N GLY A 113 19.18 15.43 26.46
CA GLY A 113 20.54 15.06 26.88
C GLY A 113 20.75 13.58 27.15
N GLN A 114 19.72 12.80 27.51
CA GLN A 114 19.90 11.35 27.74
C GLN A 114 18.75 10.51 27.18
N THR A 115 19.09 9.65 26.21
CA THR A 115 18.34 8.49 25.68
C THR A 115 16.90 8.74 25.24
N LYS A 116 16.76 9.14 23.97
CA LYS A 116 15.49 9.31 23.22
C LYS A 116 14.62 8.04 23.33
N LEU A 117 13.33 8.18 23.67
CA LEU A 117 12.33 7.25 23.12
C LEU A 117 12.39 7.40 21.60
N SER A 118 12.39 6.30 20.87
CA SER A 118 12.36 6.34 19.41
C SER A 118 11.04 6.98 18.94
N GLN A 119 11.09 7.74 17.86
CA GLN A 119 9.89 8.32 17.26
C GLN A 119 8.86 7.23 16.89
N ASN A 120 9.33 6.00 16.67
CA ASN A 120 8.53 4.81 16.39
C ASN A 120 7.69 4.39 17.61
N GLU A 121 8.23 4.42 18.83
CA GLU A 121 7.46 4.15 20.05
C GLU A 121 6.35 5.19 20.26
N ILE A 122 6.64 6.46 19.95
CA ILE A 122 5.65 7.55 19.99
C ILE A 122 4.54 7.32 18.97
N ASN A 123 4.90 6.93 17.74
CA ASN A 123 3.94 6.63 16.69
C ASN A 123 3.09 5.38 17.01
N ARG A 124 3.68 4.34 17.63
CA ARG A 124 2.97 3.16 18.12
C ARG A 124 1.95 3.50 19.21
N ILE A 125 2.31 4.36 20.17
CA ILE A 125 1.38 4.84 21.20
C ILE A 125 0.24 5.65 20.56
N ARG A 126 0.55 6.51 19.59
CA ARG A 126 -0.46 7.30 18.86
C ARG A 126 -1.45 6.41 18.10
N LYS A 127 -0.95 5.40 17.37
CA LYS A 127 -1.78 4.45 16.62
C LYS A 127 -2.73 3.67 17.54
N ARG A 128 -2.23 3.16 18.69
CA ARG A 128 -3.05 2.48 19.69
C ARG A 128 -4.13 3.39 20.29
N LEU A 129 -3.84 4.67 20.50
CA LEU A 129 -4.82 5.66 20.96
C LEU A 129 -5.88 5.93 19.89
N GLU A 130 -5.50 6.11 18.63
CA GLU A 130 -6.42 6.31 17.50
C GLU A 130 -7.36 5.10 17.31
N GLU A 131 -6.85 3.87 17.49
CA GLU A 131 -7.64 2.64 17.45
C GLU A 131 -8.67 2.57 18.59
N LEU A 132 -8.29 2.98 19.81
CA LEU A 132 -9.20 3.06 20.96
C LEU A 132 -10.25 4.16 20.78
N GLU A 133 -9.88 5.31 20.20
CA GLU A 133 -10.82 6.38 19.84
C GLU A 133 -11.82 5.92 18.78
N PHE A 134 -11.36 5.17 17.78
CA PHE A 134 -12.23 4.60 16.74
C PHE A 134 -13.20 3.54 17.30
N GLN A 135 -12.76 2.72 18.25
CA GLN A 135 -13.62 1.76 18.97
C GLN A 135 -14.67 2.47 19.83
N GLY A 136 -14.28 3.52 20.57
CA GLY A 136 -15.22 4.38 21.30
C GLY A 136 -16.18 5.15 20.37
N GLY A 137 -15.73 5.48 19.15
CA GLY A 137 -16.53 6.10 18.10
C GLY A 137 -17.55 5.16 17.46
N SER A 138 -17.22 3.87 17.27
CA SER A 138 -18.14 2.87 16.71
C SER A 138 -19.30 2.54 17.66
N ALA A 139 -19.11 2.66 18.97
CA ALA A 139 -20.20 2.60 19.95
C ALA A 139 -21.23 3.75 19.80
N ARG A 140 -20.92 4.82 19.02
CA ARG A 140 -21.86 5.90 18.70
C ARG A 140 -22.88 5.56 17.59
N ALA A 141 -22.67 4.47 16.84
CA ALA A 141 -23.41 4.21 15.58
C ALA A 141 -24.33 2.98 15.60
N GLY A 142 -24.43 2.25 16.72
CA GLY A 142 -25.26 1.05 16.86
C GLY A 142 -26.53 1.27 17.69
N ASP A 143 -27.64 0.76 17.15
CA ASP A 143 -28.99 0.72 17.72
C ASP A 143 -29.08 -0.07 19.04
N GLU A 144 -30.16 0.16 19.78
CA GLU A 144 -30.44 -0.27 21.16
C GLU A 144 -30.01 -1.72 21.50
N GLY A 145 -29.04 -1.89 22.41
CA GLY A 145 -28.83 -3.20 23.06
C GLY A 145 -27.43 -3.63 23.47
N VAL A 146 -26.48 -2.73 23.78
CA VAL A 146 -25.19 -3.14 24.36
C VAL A 146 -24.84 -2.25 25.55
N ASN A 147 -25.12 -2.75 26.75
CA ASN A 147 -24.81 -2.09 28.02
C ASN A 147 -23.71 -2.83 28.81
N SER A 148 -22.79 -3.52 28.13
CA SER A 148 -21.72 -4.30 28.79
C SER A 148 -20.28 -3.93 28.42
N ASP A 149 -20.01 -3.14 27.36
CA ASP A 149 -18.66 -3.14 26.77
C ASP A 149 -17.86 -1.83 26.97
N PHE A 150 -18.09 -1.09 28.07
CA PHE A 150 -17.26 0.08 28.42
C PHE A 150 -16.15 -0.19 29.44
N GLN A 151 -16.32 -1.17 30.33
CA GLN A 151 -15.28 -1.59 31.28
C GLN A 151 -13.96 -2.09 30.61
N PRO A 152 -13.98 -2.74 29.43
CA PRO A 152 -12.75 -3.17 28.77
C PRO A 152 -11.87 -2.01 28.28
N ILE A 153 -12.46 -0.84 27.99
CA ILE A 153 -11.73 0.33 27.46
C ILE A 153 -11.03 1.06 28.60
N GLU A 154 -11.68 1.24 29.74
CA GLU A 154 -11.06 1.84 30.93
C GLU A 154 -9.87 1.02 31.43
N LEU A 155 -10.01 -0.31 31.51
CA LEU A 155 -8.92 -1.22 31.88
C LEU A 155 -7.72 -1.16 30.91
N ARG A 156 -7.98 -1.02 29.60
CA ARG A 156 -6.92 -0.88 28.59
C ARG A 156 -6.22 0.48 28.65
N LEU A 157 -6.96 1.54 28.99
CA LEU A 157 -6.41 2.87 29.20
C LEU A 157 -5.55 2.92 30.47
N GLU A 158 -5.98 2.28 31.55
CA GLU A 158 -5.23 2.16 32.80
C GLU A 158 -3.95 1.32 32.63
N ALA A 159 -4.02 0.24 31.83
CA ALA A 159 -2.85 -0.55 31.45
C ALA A 159 -1.83 0.26 30.61
N LEU A 160 -2.31 1.06 29.65
CA LEU A 160 -1.45 1.93 28.84
C LEU A 160 -0.80 3.03 29.70
N GLU A 161 -1.55 3.61 30.64
CA GLU A 161 -1.03 4.60 31.59
C GLU A 161 0.04 3.99 32.51
N THR A 162 -0.18 2.77 32.99
CA THR A 162 0.80 2.01 33.77
C THR A 162 2.07 1.73 32.97
N GLN A 163 1.94 1.37 31.68
CA GLN A 163 3.07 1.13 30.79
C GLN A 163 3.88 2.41 30.55
N ILE A 164 3.21 3.54 30.32
CA ILE A 164 3.84 4.85 30.20
C ILE A 164 4.57 5.22 31.50
N GLN A 165 3.94 4.99 32.66
CA GLN A 165 4.52 5.30 33.95
C GLN A 165 5.71 4.40 34.31
N ALA A 166 5.69 3.12 33.90
CA ALA A 166 6.80 2.20 34.04
C ALA A 166 8.00 2.60 33.17
N MET A 167 7.76 3.06 31.93
CA MET A 167 8.81 3.59 31.05
C MET A 167 9.45 4.88 31.61
N ILE A 168 8.67 5.69 32.33
CA ILE A 168 9.16 6.89 33.01
C ILE A 168 9.93 6.55 34.30
N SER A 169 9.46 5.56 35.07
CA SER A 169 9.98 5.23 36.41
C SER A 169 11.14 4.23 36.39
N GLY A 170 11.22 3.35 35.39
CA GLY A 170 12.28 2.34 35.23
C GLY A 170 13.66 2.89 34.85
N ARG A 171 13.81 4.22 34.77
CA ARG A 171 15.07 4.89 34.42
C ARG A 171 15.75 5.60 35.60
N SER A 172 15.30 5.35 36.83
CA SER A 172 16.00 5.82 38.04
C SER A 172 16.58 4.65 38.83
N THR A 173 17.91 4.63 38.90
CA THR A 173 18.82 3.85 39.77
C THR A 173 19.28 2.46 39.31
N TYR A 174 20.61 2.30 39.35
CA TYR A 174 21.39 1.09 39.08
C TYR A 174 21.56 0.24 40.36
N GLN A 175 21.70 -1.08 40.14
CA GLN A 175 22.22 -2.18 41.01
C GLN A 175 21.28 -2.77 42.07
N VAL A 176 20.90 -4.06 41.90
CA VAL A 176 21.18 -5.24 42.76
C VAL A 176 20.78 -6.54 42.01
N GLU A 177 21.51 -7.64 42.25
CA GLU A 177 21.44 -8.99 41.65
C GLU A 177 20.12 -9.79 41.89
N VAL A 178 19.61 -10.46 40.83
CA VAL A 178 19.02 -11.84 40.62
C VAL A 178 18.11 -12.48 41.74
N PRO A 179 17.02 -13.31 41.50
CA PRO A 179 16.59 -14.10 40.30
C PRO A 179 15.08 -14.20 39.91
N ILE A 180 14.86 -14.61 38.64
CA ILE A 180 13.85 -15.55 38.06
C ILE A 180 12.37 -15.50 38.54
N SER A 181 11.44 -15.09 37.66
CA SER A 181 10.42 -15.97 37.02
C SER A 181 9.26 -15.21 36.35
N ALA A 182 8.82 -15.80 35.23
CA ALA A 182 7.57 -15.65 34.47
C ALA A 182 7.58 -14.73 33.23
N PRO A 183 6.97 -15.20 32.11
CA PRO A 183 7.33 -14.78 30.77
C PRO A 183 6.54 -13.53 30.36
N GLU A 184 7.26 -12.55 29.82
CA GLU A 184 6.67 -11.51 29.00
C GLU A 184 6.33 -12.14 27.65
N THR A 185 5.03 -12.28 27.36
CA THR A 185 4.56 -12.57 26.01
C THR A 185 4.60 -11.26 25.22
N GLU A 186 5.73 -10.98 24.58
CA GLU A 186 5.82 -10.00 23.50
C GLU A 186 4.94 -10.50 22.34
N ASP A 187 3.99 -9.66 21.93
CA ASP A 187 3.13 -9.89 20.75
C ASP A 187 3.97 -9.56 19.51
N ASP A 188 4.95 -10.41 19.21
CA ASP A 188 5.79 -10.34 18.01
C ASP A 188 4.94 -10.71 16.79
N SER A 189 4.69 -9.72 15.94
CA SER A 189 4.10 -9.97 14.65
C SER A 189 5.19 -10.38 13.65
N PRO A 190 4.96 -11.35 12.75
CA PRO A 190 5.96 -11.79 11.76
C PRO A 190 6.37 -10.71 10.74
N GLU A 191 5.69 -9.55 10.72
CA GLU A 191 6.09 -8.36 9.95
C GLU A 191 7.21 -7.57 10.64
N ASP A 192 7.28 -7.60 11.98
CA ASP A 192 8.37 -6.97 12.74
C ASP A 192 9.70 -7.70 12.47
N ASP A 193 9.71 -9.04 12.39
CA ASP A 193 10.92 -9.85 12.12
C ASP A 193 11.60 -9.52 10.78
N VAL A 194 10.79 -9.26 9.74
CA VAL A 194 11.28 -8.94 8.39
C VAL A 194 11.93 -7.56 8.35
N ALA A 195 11.31 -6.57 8.99
CA ALA A 195 11.90 -5.24 9.13
C ALA A 195 13.17 -5.29 9.99
N GLN A 196 13.17 -6.07 11.09
CA GLN A 196 14.33 -6.21 11.96
C GLN A 196 15.55 -6.77 11.24
N THR A 197 15.37 -7.74 10.33
CA THR A 197 16.48 -8.33 9.57
C THR A 197 17.20 -7.28 8.70
N VAL A 198 16.44 -6.43 8.00
CA VAL A 198 17.02 -5.35 7.19
C VAL A 198 17.64 -4.27 8.07
N ILE A 199 16.98 -3.87 9.16
CA ILE A 199 17.52 -2.90 10.12
C ILE A 199 18.84 -3.40 10.71
N GLN A 200 18.93 -4.68 11.08
CA GLN A 200 20.14 -5.30 11.59
C GLN A 200 21.28 -5.25 10.57
N TRP A 201 20.99 -5.44 9.27
CA TRP A 201 21.99 -5.32 8.20
C TRP A 201 22.63 -3.93 8.15
N PHE A 202 21.84 -2.86 8.34
CA PHE A 202 22.33 -1.48 8.42
C PHE A 202 23.10 -1.22 9.73
N ASN A 203 22.55 -1.67 10.86
CA ASN A 203 23.17 -1.48 12.18
C ASN A 203 24.55 -2.14 12.28
N LEU A 204 24.74 -3.32 11.68
CA LEU A 204 26.04 -3.99 11.59
C LEU A 204 27.10 -3.17 10.84
N ARG A 205 26.66 -2.23 9.99
CA ARG A 205 27.50 -1.27 9.26
C ARG A 205 27.56 0.10 9.93
N GLN A 206 27.08 0.20 11.17
CA GLN A 206 27.02 1.44 11.94
C GLN A 206 26.17 2.52 11.24
N ILE A 207 25.09 2.12 10.56
CA ILE A 207 24.15 3.01 9.91
C ILE A 207 22.81 2.87 10.62
N ASP A 208 22.28 3.99 11.09
CA ASP A 208 21.00 3.99 11.80
C ASP A 208 19.85 4.13 10.79
N VAL A 209 18.84 3.27 10.89
CA VAL A 209 17.57 3.45 10.16
C VAL A 209 16.67 4.37 10.99
N GLU A 210 16.52 5.62 10.55
CA GLU A 210 15.71 6.63 11.25
C GLU A 210 14.21 6.40 11.02
N ASN A 211 13.84 6.09 9.77
CA ASN A 211 12.45 5.88 9.39
C ASN A 211 12.36 4.99 8.15
N TYR A 212 11.21 4.36 7.94
CA TYR A 212 10.87 3.62 6.73
C TYR A 212 9.35 3.62 6.55
N TYR A 213 8.89 3.22 5.37
CA TYR A 213 7.47 3.14 5.10
C TYR A 213 6.83 1.92 5.79
N GLU A 214 5.87 2.17 6.68
CA GLU A 214 5.01 1.14 7.26
C GLU A 214 3.76 0.95 6.37
N PRO A 215 3.44 -0.29 5.94
CA PRO A 215 2.25 -0.57 5.15
C PRO A 215 0.93 -0.15 5.83
N ASP A 216 0.04 0.48 5.05
CA ASP A 216 -1.35 0.71 5.40
C ASP A 216 -2.22 -0.05 4.38
N ALA A 217 -2.76 -1.20 4.78
CA ALA A 217 -3.49 -2.08 3.88
C ALA A 217 -4.66 -1.42 3.11
N LYS A 218 -5.28 -0.37 3.66
CA LYS A 218 -6.40 0.33 2.98
C LYS A 218 -5.89 1.33 1.97
N VAL A 219 -4.92 2.15 2.37
CA VAL A 219 -4.34 3.19 1.49
C VAL A 219 -3.51 2.53 0.40
N ASP A 220 -2.70 1.54 0.76
CA ASP A 220 -1.83 0.82 -0.16
C ASP A 220 -2.63 0.15 -1.27
N ALA A 221 -3.67 -0.63 -0.95
CA ALA A 221 -4.44 -1.33 -1.98
C ALA A 221 -4.98 -0.40 -3.10
N LEU A 222 -5.35 0.84 -2.76
CA LEU A 222 -5.80 1.84 -3.74
C LEU A 222 -4.64 2.40 -4.57
N LEU A 223 -3.56 2.81 -3.90
CA LEU A 223 -2.40 3.41 -4.55
C LEU A 223 -1.62 2.39 -5.39
N ASP A 224 -1.56 1.14 -4.97
CA ASP A 224 -0.94 0.03 -5.69
C ASP A 224 -1.65 -0.21 -7.01
N GLY A 225 -2.98 -0.31 -6.98
CA GLY A 225 -3.80 -0.50 -8.17
C GLY A 225 -3.76 0.69 -9.13
N LEU A 226 -3.41 1.89 -8.66
CA LEU A 226 -3.18 3.08 -9.48
C LEU A 226 -1.77 3.09 -10.08
N SER A 227 -0.75 2.81 -9.27
CA SER A 227 0.66 2.71 -9.69
C SER A 227 0.91 1.62 -10.72
N LEU A 228 0.39 0.42 -10.47
CA LEU A 228 0.48 -0.70 -11.42
C LEU A 228 -0.17 -0.35 -12.75
N TYR A 229 -1.36 0.25 -12.71
CA TYR A 229 -2.06 0.64 -13.93
C TYR A 229 -1.31 1.73 -14.71
N LEU A 230 -0.74 2.72 -14.02
CA LEU A 230 0.05 3.75 -14.66
C LEU A 230 1.34 3.18 -15.28
N GLY A 231 2.06 2.33 -14.55
CA GLY A 231 3.30 1.72 -15.05
C GLY A 231 3.08 0.78 -16.24
N GLU A 232 2.08 -0.11 -16.17
CA GLU A 232 1.77 -1.07 -17.24
C GLU A 232 1.25 -0.40 -18.53
N HIS A 233 0.73 0.83 -18.43
CA HIS A 233 0.23 1.60 -19.57
C HIS A 233 0.97 2.94 -19.75
N TYR A 234 2.20 3.03 -19.26
CA TYR A 234 2.92 4.30 -19.19
C TYR A 234 3.10 4.94 -20.58
N THR A 235 3.44 4.16 -21.60
CA THR A 235 3.59 4.65 -22.98
C THR A 235 2.36 5.42 -23.47
N THR A 236 1.16 4.90 -23.21
CA THR A 236 -0.12 5.55 -23.56
C THR A 236 -0.45 6.71 -22.62
N LEU A 237 -0.19 6.56 -21.32
CA LEU A 237 -0.59 7.53 -20.29
C LEU A 237 0.43 8.65 -20.05
N ARG A 238 1.63 8.59 -20.64
CA ARG A 238 2.75 9.49 -20.36
C ARG A 238 2.37 10.95 -20.45
N GLN A 239 1.69 11.35 -21.52
CA GLN A 239 1.27 12.74 -21.71
C GLN A 239 0.22 13.15 -20.67
N PHE A 240 -0.73 12.28 -20.36
CA PHE A 240 -1.74 12.56 -19.35
C PHE A 240 -1.11 12.71 -17.97
N HIS A 241 -0.24 11.78 -17.57
CA HIS A 241 0.51 11.86 -16.32
C HIS A 241 1.34 13.15 -16.22
N TRP A 242 2.11 13.48 -17.27
CA TRP A 242 2.90 14.71 -17.32
C TRP A 242 2.04 15.97 -17.17
N ARG A 243 0.86 16.02 -17.81
CA ARG A 243 -0.08 17.14 -17.69
C ARG A 243 -0.62 17.26 -16.27
N LEU A 244 -0.95 16.16 -15.60
CA LEU A 244 -1.42 16.18 -14.21
C LEU A 244 -0.33 16.69 -13.27
N ARG A 245 0.89 16.14 -13.37
CA ARG A 245 2.06 16.55 -12.59
C ARG A 245 2.32 18.05 -12.67
N ASN A 246 2.24 18.63 -13.86
CA ASN A 246 2.48 20.06 -14.09
C ASN A 246 1.26 20.96 -13.85
N SER A 247 0.12 20.38 -13.46
CA SER A 247 -1.15 21.11 -13.25
C SER A 247 -1.72 20.89 -11.86
N VAL A 248 -0.91 20.54 -10.86
CA VAL A 248 -1.39 20.39 -9.48
C VAL A 248 -2.06 21.68 -8.99
N GLY A 249 -3.29 21.56 -8.47
CA GLY A 249 -4.13 22.69 -8.11
C GLY A 249 -4.77 23.45 -9.29
N ARG A 250 -4.60 22.98 -10.53
CA ARG A 250 -5.10 23.60 -11.77
C ARG A 250 -5.76 22.55 -12.66
N ARG A 251 -6.47 23.01 -13.70
CA ARG A 251 -7.06 22.12 -14.71
C ARG A 251 -6.02 21.75 -15.76
N ALA A 252 -5.86 20.46 -15.99
CA ALA A 252 -5.21 19.85 -17.13
C ALA A 252 -6.23 19.52 -18.23
N TYR A 253 -5.81 19.73 -19.48
CA TYR A 253 -6.53 19.33 -20.69
C TYR A 253 -5.74 18.26 -21.43
N ILE A 254 -6.41 17.19 -21.84
CA ILE A 254 -5.81 16.08 -22.59
C ILE A 254 -6.69 15.80 -23.80
N ASN A 255 -6.12 15.97 -24.99
CA ASN A 255 -6.77 15.63 -26.25
C ASN A 255 -6.68 14.11 -26.48
N LEU A 256 -7.79 13.49 -26.88
CA LEU A 256 -7.86 12.05 -27.19
C LEU A 256 -8.18 11.77 -28.66
N ASN A 257 -8.11 12.77 -29.55
CA ASN A 257 -8.49 12.63 -30.96
C ASN A 257 -7.59 11.65 -31.72
N GLU A 258 -6.29 11.65 -31.38
CA GLU A 258 -5.30 10.74 -31.95
C GLU A 258 -5.32 9.36 -31.29
N CYS A 259 -6.02 9.21 -30.17
CA CYS A 259 -6.12 7.95 -29.46
C CYS A 259 -7.13 7.02 -30.16
N ASN A 260 -6.74 5.78 -30.36
CA ASN A 260 -7.67 4.73 -30.79
C ASN A 260 -8.65 4.35 -29.64
N PRO A 261 -9.71 3.56 -29.91
CA PRO A 261 -10.70 3.20 -28.88
C PRO A 261 -10.10 2.54 -27.62
N ARG A 262 -9.05 1.73 -27.77
CA ARG A 262 -8.34 1.09 -26.66
C ARG A 262 -7.61 2.12 -25.81
N GLU A 263 -6.85 3.01 -26.43
CA GLU A 263 -6.13 4.07 -25.73
C GLU A 263 -7.09 5.02 -25.00
N LYS A 264 -8.24 5.34 -25.61
CA LYS A 264 -9.32 6.09 -24.94
C LYS A 264 -9.86 5.35 -23.71
N SER A 265 -10.03 4.03 -23.79
CA SER A 265 -10.41 3.19 -22.64
C SER A 265 -9.37 3.26 -21.53
N ILE A 266 -8.08 3.14 -21.88
CA ILE A 266 -6.96 3.24 -20.93
C ILE A 266 -6.96 4.59 -20.20
N HIS A 267 -7.10 5.69 -20.93
CA HIS A 267 -7.22 7.03 -20.36
C HIS A 267 -8.41 7.17 -19.42
N ASN A 268 -9.58 6.64 -19.81
CA ASN A 268 -10.79 6.70 -19.00
C ASN A 268 -10.67 5.86 -17.72
N GLN A 269 -10.07 4.67 -17.80
CA GLN A 269 -9.81 3.82 -16.63
C GLN A 269 -8.82 4.48 -15.67
N PHE A 270 -7.74 5.08 -16.18
CA PHE A 270 -6.80 5.85 -15.35
C PHE A 270 -7.50 7.03 -14.65
N LEU A 271 -8.33 7.79 -15.39
CA LEU A 271 -9.15 8.86 -14.82
C LEU A 271 -10.10 8.35 -13.73
N LYS A 272 -10.75 7.19 -13.91
CA LYS A 272 -11.60 6.56 -12.89
C LYS A 272 -10.78 6.23 -11.64
N LYS A 273 -9.62 5.58 -11.78
CA LYS A 273 -8.74 5.21 -10.64
C LYS A 273 -8.24 6.43 -9.87
N LEU A 274 -7.84 7.50 -10.56
CA LEU A 274 -7.45 8.76 -9.94
C LEU A 274 -8.60 9.37 -9.10
N ARG A 275 -9.85 9.27 -9.56
CA ARG A 275 -11.01 9.71 -8.76
C ARG A 275 -11.25 8.79 -7.55
N SER A 276 -11.10 7.48 -7.72
CA SER A 276 -11.28 6.52 -6.62
C SER A 276 -10.25 6.71 -5.49
N CYS A 277 -9.06 7.22 -5.81
CA CYS A 277 -8.04 7.56 -4.83
C CYS A 277 -8.20 8.97 -4.23
N ASP A 278 -9.27 9.70 -4.57
CA ASP A 278 -9.48 11.11 -4.18
C ASP A 278 -8.29 12.03 -4.56
N TYR A 279 -7.66 11.79 -5.72
CA TYR A 279 -6.53 12.60 -6.18
C TYR A 279 -6.95 13.76 -7.06
N LEU A 280 -8.22 13.78 -7.49
CA LEU A 280 -8.76 14.81 -8.38
C LEU A 280 -9.89 15.59 -7.70
N SER A 281 -9.73 16.91 -7.65
CA SER A 281 -10.83 17.85 -7.33
C SER A 281 -11.90 17.89 -8.42
N PHE A 282 -11.51 17.55 -9.65
CA PHE A 282 -12.38 17.46 -10.81
C PHE A 282 -11.79 16.50 -11.83
N GLY A 283 -12.63 15.70 -12.48
CA GLY A 283 -12.18 14.78 -13.52
C GLY A 283 -13.34 14.32 -14.39
N ARG A 284 -13.32 14.64 -15.67
CA ARG A 284 -14.35 14.24 -16.63
C ARG A 284 -13.75 14.01 -18.02
N MET A 285 -14.15 12.90 -18.63
CA MET A 285 -14.00 12.67 -20.07
C MET A 285 -15.23 13.25 -20.77
N ILE A 286 -15.01 14.08 -21.78
CA ILE A 286 -16.06 14.71 -22.59
C ILE A 286 -15.98 14.08 -23.97
N LYS A 287 -17.12 13.54 -24.40
CA LYS A 287 -17.27 12.99 -25.75
C LYS A 287 -17.90 14.04 -26.63
N ASP A 288 -17.24 14.40 -27.71
CA ASP A 288 -17.78 15.35 -28.69
C ASP A 288 -18.27 14.59 -29.93
N LYS A 289 -19.35 15.08 -30.53
CA LYS A 289 -19.99 14.46 -31.71
C LYS A 289 -19.09 14.53 -32.94
N ASP A 290 -18.18 15.50 -32.98
CA ASP A 290 -17.24 15.71 -34.08
C ASP A 290 -15.88 15.02 -33.85
N SER A 291 -15.85 13.97 -33.03
CA SER A 291 -14.63 13.21 -32.67
C SER A 291 -13.57 14.00 -31.89
N ASN A 292 -13.95 15.11 -31.27
CA ASN A 292 -13.12 15.90 -30.36
C ASN A 292 -13.20 15.39 -28.92
N ASP A 293 -12.82 14.14 -28.67
CA ASP A 293 -12.84 13.60 -27.32
C ASP A 293 -11.69 14.18 -26.48
N TYR A 294 -11.97 14.62 -25.26
CA TYR A 294 -10.93 15.14 -24.38
C TYR A 294 -11.21 14.85 -22.90
N ILE A 295 -10.16 14.93 -22.09
CA ILE A 295 -10.26 14.89 -20.63
C ILE A 295 -9.95 16.26 -20.06
N LEU A 296 -10.80 16.69 -19.13
CA LEU A 296 -10.50 17.75 -18.18
C LEU A 296 -10.34 17.15 -16.79
N ALA A 297 -9.18 17.33 -16.19
CA ALA A 297 -8.88 16.83 -14.86
C ALA A 297 -8.13 17.89 -14.04
N ALA A 298 -8.33 17.93 -12.73
CA ALA A 298 -7.65 18.86 -11.85
C ALA A 298 -7.20 18.13 -10.56
N PRO A 299 -5.91 17.81 -10.42
CA PRO A 299 -5.37 17.25 -9.19
C PRO A 299 -5.59 18.20 -8.01
N TYR A 300 -5.86 17.65 -6.83
CA TYR A 300 -5.82 18.48 -5.62
C TYR A 300 -4.42 19.03 -5.38
N ASN A 301 -4.34 20.25 -4.84
CA ASN A 301 -3.09 20.81 -4.33
C ASN A 301 -2.80 20.25 -2.93
N ARG A 302 -2.38 18.98 -2.87
CA ARG A 302 -1.94 18.30 -1.64
C ARG A 302 -0.56 17.68 -1.86
N SER A 303 0.22 17.58 -0.78
CA SER A 303 1.59 17.04 -0.83
C SER A 303 1.64 15.57 -1.20
N ASP A 304 0.66 14.76 -0.77
CA ASP A 304 0.54 13.34 -1.13
C ASP A 304 0.28 13.15 -2.63
N VAL A 305 -0.60 13.98 -3.21
CA VAL A 305 -0.90 13.96 -4.65
C VAL A 305 0.31 14.40 -5.47
N GLN A 306 0.98 15.47 -5.04
CA GLN A 306 2.21 15.95 -5.68
C GLN A 306 3.31 14.89 -5.61
N GLY A 307 3.58 14.32 -4.43
CA GLY A 307 4.61 13.29 -4.23
C GLY A 307 4.33 12.03 -5.04
N PHE A 308 3.06 11.60 -5.12
CA PHE A 308 2.68 10.50 -6.00
C PHE A 308 3.02 10.82 -7.46
N LEU A 309 2.58 11.96 -7.99
CA LEU A 309 2.79 12.36 -9.40
C LEU A 309 4.25 12.69 -9.74
N ASP A 310 5.07 13.07 -8.76
CA ASP A 310 6.48 13.38 -8.97
C ASP A 310 7.37 12.14 -9.11
N GLY A 311 7.01 11.03 -8.46
CA GLY A 311 7.82 9.82 -8.52
C GLY A 311 7.32 8.66 -7.66
N GLY A 312 6.55 8.92 -6.60
CA GLY A 312 6.10 7.87 -5.68
C GLY A 312 5.27 6.78 -6.34
N TRP A 313 4.60 7.08 -7.46
CA TRP A 313 3.91 6.04 -8.24
C TRP A 313 4.87 5.03 -8.85
N PHE A 314 6.06 5.49 -9.27
CA PHE A 314 7.05 4.71 -10.00
C PHE A 314 7.86 3.83 -9.05
N GLU A 315 8.28 4.37 -7.90
CA GLU A 315 8.85 3.59 -6.79
C GLU A 315 7.93 2.40 -6.43
N ARG A 316 6.63 2.68 -6.26
CA ARG A 316 5.61 1.68 -5.95
C ARG A 316 5.45 0.67 -7.08
N PHE A 317 5.43 1.10 -8.34
CA PHE A 317 5.38 0.20 -9.50
C PHE A 317 6.58 -0.75 -9.54
N VAL A 318 7.80 -0.22 -9.43
CA VAL A 318 9.04 -1.01 -9.42
C VAL A 318 9.01 -2.01 -8.28
N TYR A 319 8.70 -1.56 -7.06
CA TYR A 319 8.56 -2.42 -5.89
C TYR A 319 7.63 -3.62 -6.14
N TYR A 320 6.42 -3.39 -6.65
CA TYR A 320 5.48 -4.49 -6.88
C TYR A 320 5.96 -5.47 -7.93
N LYS A 321 6.62 -4.99 -8.97
CA LYS A 321 7.18 -5.84 -10.02
C LYS A 321 8.36 -6.67 -9.50
N VAL A 322 9.20 -6.11 -8.62
CA VAL A 322 10.26 -6.87 -7.93
C VAL A 322 9.65 -7.95 -7.05
N VAL A 323 8.69 -7.59 -6.20
CA VAL A 323 8.00 -8.54 -5.30
C VAL A 323 7.28 -9.64 -6.09
N GLU A 324 6.58 -9.28 -7.16
CA GLU A 324 5.92 -10.24 -8.07
C GLU A 324 6.94 -11.23 -8.64
N LEU A 325 8.09 -10.74 -9.12
CA LEU A 325 9.17 -11.57 -9.63
C LEU A 325 9.74 -12.50 -8.54
N LEU A 326 10.19 -11.96 -7.41
CA LEU A 326 10.82 -12.77 -6.35
C LEU A 326 9.87 -13.84 -5.80
N ASN A 327 8.58 -13.52 -5.65
CA ASN A 327 7.55 -14.48 -5.28
C ASN A 327 7.37 -15.57 -6.34
N SER A 328 7.41 -15.21 -7.63
CA SER A 328 7.27 -16.17 -8.73
C SER A 328 8.46 -17.12 -8.84
N GLU A 329 9.67 -16.62 -8.56
CA GLU A 329 10.92 -17.38 -8.52
C GLU A 329 11.07 -18.16 -7.20
N GLY A 330 10.23 -17.87 -6.21
CA GLY A 330 10.19 -18.55 -4.92
C GLY A 330 11.47 -18.37 -4.10
N VAL A 331 12.06 -17.18 -4.22
CA VAL A 331 13.28 -16.74 -3.52
C VAL A 331 12.86 -16.09 -2.21
N GLU A 332 13.61 -16.34 -1.14
CA GLU A 332 13.40 -15.63 0.11
C GLU A 332 13.94 -14.22 0.04
N TYR A 333 13.17 -13.26 0.55
CA TYR A 333 13.62 -11.88 0.62
C TYR A 333 13.01 -11.14 1.80
N GLN A 334 13.76 -10.15 2.27
CA GLN A 334 13.30 -9.11 3.17
C GLN A 334 13.45 -7.76 2.48
N TYR A 335 12.67 -6.76 2.87
CA TYR A 335 12.75 -5.45 2.25
C TYR A 335 12.29 -4.34 3.17
N LEU A 336 12.75 -3.12 2.88
CA LEU A 336 12.18 -1.88 3.37
C LEU A 336 11.97 -0.94 2.18
N ARG A 337 11.01 -0.01 2.33
CA ARG A 337 10.71 1.03 1.34
C ARG A 337 10.89 2.41 1.97
N ASN A 338 11.30 3.38 1.16
CA ASN A 338 11.46 4.78 1.47
C ASN A 338 12.24 4.96 2.79
N LEU A 339 13.39 4.29 2.88
CA LEU A 339 14.23 4.29 4.07
C LEU A 339 14.89 5.65 4.23
N LYS A 340 14.86 6.19 5.44
CA LYS A 340 15.71 7.29 5.87
C LYS A 340 16.81 6.71 6.74
N ILE A 341 18.05 6.88 6.32
CA ILE A 341 19.22 6.38 7.02
C ILE A 341 20.12 7.53 7.47
N ILE A 342 20.82 7.32 8.58
CA ILE A 342 21.80 8.25 9.13
C ILE A 342 23.16 7.56 9.16
N TYR A 343 24.12 8.12 8.42
CA TYR A 343 25.51 7.71 8.49
C TYR A 343 26.18 8.28 9.75
N GLN A 344 27.26 7.64 10.20
CA GLN A 344 28.15 8.17 11.24
C GLN A 344 28.54 9.62 10.91
N GLY A 345 28.14 10.57 11.77
CA GLY A 345 28.34 12.01 11.57
C GLY A 345 27.10 12.80 11.12
N ASN A 346 25.88 12.30 11.32
CA ASN A 346 24.60 12.98 11.08
C ASN A 346 24.32 13.37 9.61
N HIS A 347 24.92 12.67 8.65
CA HIS A 347 24.52 12.80 7.26
C HIS A 347 23.33 11.88 7.00
N ASN A 348 22.22 12.44 6.55
CA ASN A 348 21.01 11.71 6.21
C ASN A 348 20.96 11.40 4.71
N ALA A 349 20.36 10.25 4.38
CA ALA A 349 20.05 9.85 3.01
C ALA A 349 18.70 9.14 2.94
N GLU A 350 18.05 9.25 1.78
CA GLU A 350 16.80 8.56 1.48
C GLU A 350 17.07 7.49 0.40
N ILE A 351 16.63 6.26 0.67
CA ILE A 351 16.75 5.13 -0.26
C ILE A 351 15.34 4.66 -0.60
N ASP A 352 15.03 4.61 -1.90
CA ASP A 352 13.68 4.25 -2.35
C ASP A 352 13.32 2.81 -1.97
N LEU A 353 14.15 1.83 -2.35
CA LEU A 353 13.93 0.42 -2.02
C LEU A 353 15.23 -0.26 -1.62
N PHE A 354 15.16 -1.08 -0.58
CA PHE A 354 16.27 -1.95 -0.18
C PHE A 354 15.75 -3.36 0.06
N PHE A 355 16.37 -4.33 -0.59
CA PHE A 355 16.06 -5.75 -0.46
C PHE A 355 17.27 -6.51 0.10
N LEU A 356 16.99 -7.56 0.87
CA LEU A 356 17.88 -8.67 1.12
C LEU A 356 17.31 -9.87 0.38
N ILE A 357 17.89 -10.27 -0.74
CA ILE A 357 17.46 -11.41 -1.56
C ILE A 357 18.39 -12.57 -1.24
N ASP A 358 17.89 -13.58 -0.54
CA ASP A 358 18.72 -14.69 -0.02
C ASP A 358 19.95 -14.17 0.74
N GLY A 359 19.73 -13.15 1.59
CA GLY A 359 20.77 -12.46 2.36
C GLY A 359 21.67 -11.50 1.58
N LYS A 360 21.56 -11.44 0.24
CA LYS A 360 22.33 -10.50 -0.60
C LYS A 360 21.63 -9.15 -0.71
N PRO A 361 22.31 -8.03 -0.44
CA PRO A 361 21.70 -6.72 -0.53
C PRO A 361 21.46 -6.31 -1.98
N LEU A 362 20.31 -5.68 -2.22
CA LEU A 362 20.01 -4.99 -3.46
C LEU A 362 19.37 -3.64 -3.11
N LEU A 363 20.07 -2.56 -3.46
CA LEU A 363 19.54 -1.21 -3.41
C LEU A 363 18.93 -0.87 -4.77
N ILE A 364 17.70 -0.36 -4.77
CA ILE A 364 17.04 0.12 -5.98
C ILE A 364 16.65 1.58 -5.79
N GLU A 365 17.15 2.44 -6.66
CA GLU A 365 16.81 3.85 -6.75
C GLU A 365 15.91 4.07 -7.98
N CYS A 366 14.82 4.80 -7.83
CA CYS A 366 13.84 5.05 -8.89
C CYS A 366 13.88 6.52 -9.30
N LYS A 367 14.08 6.79 -10.59
CA LYS A 367 14.02 8.16 -11.13
C LYS A 367 12.91 8.27 -12.17
N ALA A 368 11.87 9.03 -11.84
CA ALA A 368 10.78 9.34 -12.77
C ALA A 368 11.14 10.42 -13.81
N SER A 369 12.34 11.03 -13.70
CA SER A 369 12.92 11.96 -14.67
C SER A 369 14.11 11.34 -15.41
N GLN A 370 14.40 11.85 -16.61
CA GLN A 370 15.59 11.46 -17.37
C GLN A 370 16.91 11.95 -16.74
N ASP A 371 16.83 13.01 -15.94
CA ASP A 371 17.97 13.51 -15.16
C ASP A 371 18.27 12.52 -14.03
N CYS A 372 19.34 11.75 -14.25
CA CYS A 372 19.85 10.78 -13.30
C CYS A 372 21.12 11.35 -12.66
N ASP A 373 21.03 11.74 -11.39
CA ASP A 373 22.22 12.10 -10.62
C ASP A 373 23.01 10.82 -10.27
N MET A 374 23.97 10.49 -11.14
CA MET A 374 24.81 9.31 -10.95
C MET A 374 25.70 9.43 -9.70
N THR A 375 25.98 10.65 -9.22
CA THR A 375 26.84 10.84 -8.04
C THR A 375 26.13 10.40 -6.76
N GLN A 376 24.82 10.62 -6.68
CA GLN A 376 23.98 10.16 -5.57
C GLN A 376 24.04 8.62 -5.46
N ILE A 377 23.76 7.92 -6.56
CA ILE A 377 23.69 6.45 -6.53
C ILE A 377 25.05 5.79 -6.31
N THR A 378 26.13 6.31 -6.90
CA THR A 378 27.48 5.83 -6.57
C THR A 378 27.87 6.15 -5.13
N GLY A 379 27.38 7.27 -4.60
CA GLY A 379 27.54 7.62 -3.18
C GLY A 379 26.87 6.61 -2.25
N TYR A 380 25.69 6.09 -2.61
CA TYR A 380 25.05 5.00 -1.87
C TYR A 380 25.87 3.72 -1.94
N ARG A 381 26.30 3.32 -3.14
CA ARG A 381 27.16 2.14 -3.32
C ARG A 381 28.37 2.20 -2.40
N ASP A 382 29.12 3.30 -2.46
CA ASP A 382 30.39 3.43 -1.76
C ASP A 382 30.20 3.51 -0.24
N ARG A 383 29.18 4.25 0.26
CA ARG A 383 28.94 4.41 1.70
C ARG A 383 28.29 3.19 2.36
N LEU A 384 27.55 2.39 1.59
CA LEU A 384 26.92 1.15 2.06
C LEU A 384 27.80 -0.08 1.86
N TYR A 385 28.99 0.10 1.28
CA TYR A 385 29.92 -0.99 0.93
C TYR A 385 29.24 -2.05 0.05
N LEU A 386 28.53 -1.58 -0.99
CA LEU A 386 27.86 -2.43 -1.97
C LEU A 386 28.74 -2.60 -3.21
N GLU A 387 28.58 -3.74 -3.88
CA GLU A 387 29.16 -3.97 -5.19
C GLU A 387 28.26 -3.37 -6.29
N GLY A 388 28.81 -3.19 -7.49
CA GLY A 388 28.08 -2.56 -8.61
C GLY A 388 26.82 -3.33 -9.04
N ASP A 389 26.84 -4.65 -8.88
CA ASP A 389 25.71 -5.55 -9.17
C ASP A 389 24.60 -5.50 -8.11
N GLN A 390 24.91 -4.98 -6.91
CA GLN A 390 23.98 -4.81 -5.78
C GLN A 390 23.26 -3.46 -5.78
N VAL A 391 23.48 -2.63 -6.82
CA VAL A 391 22.89 -1.30 -6.93
C VAL A 391 22.24 -1.13 -8.29
N LEU A 392 20.95 -0.84 -8.29
CA LEU A 392 20.14 -0.68 -9.50
C LEU A 392 19.46 0.69 -9.54
N LEU A 393 19.76 1.48 -10.57
CA LEU A 393 18.99 2.65 -10.95
C LEU A 393 17.92 2.25 -11.96
N VAL A 394 16.65 2.43 -11.60
CA VAL A 394 15.54 2.31 -12.55
C VAL A 394 15.13 3.72 -12.97
N ALA A 395 15.44 4.10 -14.20
CA ALA A 395 15.17 5.44 -14.73
C ALA A 395 14.08 5.40 -15.80
N LEU A 396 13.09 6.26 -15.67
CA LEU A 396 11.95 6.34 -16.56
C LEU A 396 12.32 7.06 -17.87
N ASN A 397 11.96 6.49 -19.02
CA ASN A 397 12.27 7.01 -20.35
C ASN A 397 13.78 7.09 -20.70
N ILE A 398 14.65 6.33 -20.03
CA ILE A 398 16.02 6.10 -20.53
C ILE A 398 15.97 5.00 -21.61
N ASP A 399 16.67 5.19 -22.73
CA ASP A 399 16.82 4.13 -23.72
C ASP A 399 17.90 3.11 -23.30
N ASP A 400 17.87 1.92 -23.89
CA ASP A 400 18.77 0.81 -23.52
C ASP A 400 20.25 1.17 -23.74
N SER A 401 20.55 1.99 -24.75
CA SER A 401 21.94 2.40 -25.05
C SER A 401 22.47 3.35 -23.97
N GLY A 402 21.64 4.31 -23.55
CA GLY A 402 21.92 5.26 -22.48
C GLY A 402 22.00 4.58 -21.12
N ALA A 403 21.18 3.55 -20.87
CA ALA A 403 21.25 2.73 -19.68
C ALA A 403 22.58 1.95 -19.64
N HIS A 404 22.88 1.20 -20.71
CA HIS A 404 24.12 0.42 -20.81
C HIS A 404 25.39 1.27 -20.64
N LEU A 405 25.45 2.43 -21.31
CA LEU A 405 26.60 3.34 -21.21
C LEU A 405 26.79 3.86 -19.78
N ARG A 406 25.71 4.20 -19.07
CA ARG A 406 25.79 4.63 -17.67
C ARG A 406 26.21 3.49 -16.77
N SER A 407 25.68 2.28 -16.98
CA SER A 407 26.06 1.13 -16.16
C SER A 407 27.56 0.88 -16.20
N LYS A 408 28.12 0.89 -17.42
CA LYS A 408 29.56 0.70 -17.64
C LYS A 408 30.41 1.82 -17.05
N ASN A 409 30.01 3.07 -17.24
CA ASN A 409 30.83 4.23 -16.84
C ASN A 409 30.85 4.46 -15.33
N TRP A 410 29.79 4.07 -14.63
CA TRP A 410 29.62 4.36 -13.20
C TRP A 410 29.73 3.12 -12.31
N ASN A 411 29.87 1.93 -12.89
CA ASN A 411 29.97 0.65 -12.19
C ASN A 411 28.78 0.43 -11.23
N VAL A 412 27.58 0.65 -11.76
CA VAL A 412 26.27 0.39 -11.13
C VAL A 412 25.34 -0.17 -12.20
N ASN A 413 24.27 -0.86 -11.85
CA ASN A 413 23.26 -1.24 -12.84
C ASN A 413 22.32 -0.07 -13.12
N VAL A 414 22.05 0.21 -14.39
CA VAL A 414 21.04 1.16 -14.85
C VAL A 414 20.12 0.47 -15.82
N ALA A 415 18.82 0.62 -15.61
CA ALA A 415 17.76 0.02 -16.42
C ALA A 415 16.61 1.00 -16.63
N ASN A 416 15.77 0.72 -17.62
CA ASN A 416 14.51 1.44 -17.83
C ASN A 416 13.33 0.67 -17.23
N GLN A 417 12.14 1.25 -17.35
CA GLN A 417 10.90 0.67 -16.85
C GLN A 417 10.54 -0.69 -17.47
N ASP A 418 11.15 -1.06 -18.58
CA ASP A 418 10.85 -2.30 -19.32
C ASP A 418 11.93 -3.38 -19.08
N SER A 419 13.17 -3.00 -18.77
CA SER A 419 14.32 -3.91 -18.66
C SER A 419 14.78 -4.23 -17.23
N PHE A 420 14.36 -3.47 -16.21
CA PHE A 420 14.88 -3.63 -14.84
C PHE A 420 14.67 -5.02 -14.23
N LEU A 421 13.58 -5.72 -14.59
CA LEU A 421 13.33 -7.08 -14.10
C LEU A 421 14.37 -8.09 -14.57
N SER A 422 14.96 -7.89 -15.75
CA SER A 422 16.02 -8.79 -16.26
C SER A 422 17.27 -8.72 -15.38
N PHE A 423 17.66 -7.53 -14.91
CA PHE A 423 18.76 -7.36 -13.97
C PHE A 423 18.49 -8.08 -12.64
N ILE A 424 17.29 -7.91 -12.09
CA ILE A 424 16.95 -8.55 -10.81
C ILE A 424 16.97 -10.07 -10.94
N ARG A 425 16.51 -10.60 -12.07
CA ARG A 425 16.63 -12.04 -12.35
C ARG A 425 18.08 -12.47 -12.22
N GLU A 426 19.03 -11.78 -12.84
CA GLU A 426 20.46 -12.16 -12.82
C GLU A 426 21.06 -12.23 -11.41
N ILE A 427 20.53 -11.47 -10.46
CA ILE A 427 20.96 -11.48 -9.05
C ILE A 427 20.48 -12.73 -8.30
N ILE A 428 19.38 -13.35 -8.76
CA ILE A 428 18.83 -14.56 -8.15
C ILE A 428 19.83 -15.71 -8.35
N PRO A 429 20.32 -16.36 -7.27
CA PRO A 429 21.36 -17.37 -7.35
C PRO A 429 21.03 -18.50 -8.34
N ALA A 430 22.04 -18.91 -9.12
CA ALA A 430 21.90 -19.97 -10.11
C ALA A 430 21.47 -21.31 -9.50
N GLU A 431 21.78 -21.59 -8.23
CA GLU A 431 21.35 -22.80 -7.51
C GLU A 431 19.83 -22.86 -7.28
N VAL A 432 19.17 -21.69 -7.19
CA VAL A 432 17.71 -21.58 -7.21
C VAL A 432 17.18 -21.81 -8.63
N ARG A 433 17.90 -21.34 -9.66
CA ARG A 433 17.58 -21.52 -11.09
C ARG A 433 17.82 -22.95 -11.60
N THR A 434 18.85 -23.66 -11.15
CA THR A 434 19.20 -25.02 -11.65
C THR A 434 18.34 -26.13 -11.06
N GLN A 435 17.62 -25.88 -9.96
CA GLN A 435 16.54 -26.77 -9.52
C GLN A 435 15.29 -26.69 -10.42
N LEU A 436 15.25 -25.76 -11.39
CA LEU A 436 14.15 -25.56 -12.35
C LEU A 436 14.48 -26.09 -13.77
N ASP A 437 15.76 -26.13 -14.18
CA ASP A 437 16.15 -26.49 -15.56
C ASP A 437 16.50 -27.99 -15.77
N ALA A 438 16.47 -28.82 -14.72
CA ALA A 438 16.69 -30.25 -14.85
C ALA A 438 15.42 -31.00 -15.29
N ILE A 439 14.94 -30.72 -16.51
CA ILE A 439 13.98 -31.54 -17.24
C ILE A 439 14.77 -32.22 -18.38
N PRO A 440 14.84 -33.56 -18.46
CA PRO A 440 15.37 -34.21 -19.65
C PRO A 440 14.44 -33.88 -20.83
N GLU A 441 14.99 -33.28 -21.89
CA GLU A 441 14.31 -33.22 -23.18
C GLU A 441 13.96 -34.65 -23.60
N GLU A 442 12.66 -34.93 -23.71
CA GLU A 442 12.16 -36.20 -24.21
C GLU A 442 12.63 -36.40 -25.64
N SER A 443 13.54 -37.35 -25.79
CA SER A 443 13.95 -37.94 -27.05
C SER A 443 12.78 -38.69 -27.70
N GLY A 444 12.33 -38.17 -28.85
CA GLY A 444 12.04 -38.94 -30.05
C GLY A 444 10.74 -39.75 -30.10
N LEU A 445 9.83 -39.32 -30.97
CA LEU A 445 9.19 -40.19 -31.96
C LEU A 445 9.03 -39.47 -33.31
N GLU A 446 9.17 -40.27 -34.36
CA GLU A 446 9.61 -39.99 -35.73
C GLU A 446 8.71 -39.14 -36.65
N ALA A 447 9.39 -38.31 -37.43
CA ALA A 447 9.32 -38.12 -38.90
C ALA A 447 7.98 -37.90 -39.62
N GLY A 448 7.88 -36.71 -40.22
CA GLY A 448 7.57 -36.58 -41.65
C GLY A 448 6.39 -35.69 -42.00
N GLU A 449 6.64 -34.40 -42.24
CA GLU A 449 6.16 -33.72 -43.46
C GLU A 449 6.83 -32.34 -43.60
N VAL A 450 7.30 -32.08 -44.82
CA VAL A 450 8.04 -30.89 -45.26
C VAL A 450 7.05 -29.80 -45.66
N LEU A 451 7.16 -28.59 -45.11
CA LEU A 451 6.64 -27.37 -45.74
C LEU A 451 7.56 -26.15 -45.48
N PRO A 452 7.52 -25.13 -46.37
CA PRO A 452 8.71 -24.40 -46.81
C PRO A 452 8.89 -23.03 -46.13
N HIS A 453 10.07 -22.45 -46.37
CA HIS A 453 10.38 -21.04 -46.17
C HIS A 453 9.27 -20.09 -46.67
N SER A 454 8.87 -19.15 -45.81
CA SER A 454 8.46 -17.82 -46.24
C SER A 454 8.70 -16.80 -45.12
N ASP A 455 9.42 -15.75 -45.47
CA ASP A 455 9.45 -14.45 -44.83
C ASP A 455 8.04 -13.95 -44.49
N GLU A 456 7.86 -13.43 -43.27
CA GLU A 456 6.99 -12.29 -42.89
C GLU A 456 6.84 -12.24 -41.36
N LEU A 457 7.81 -11.64 -40.67
CA LEU A 457 7.64 -11.21 -39.27
C LEU A 457 6.89 -9.88 -39.26
N ASN A 458 5.56 -9.98 -39.23
CA ASN A 458 4.66 -8.90 -38.83
C ASN A 458 3.43 -9.52 -38.15
N GLU A 459 3.66 -10.26 -37.05
CA GLU A 459 2.57 -10.68 -36.19
C GLU A 459 2.18 -9.53 -35.27
N SER A 460 1.02 -8.94 -35.56
CA SER A 460 0.23 -8.18 -34.60
C SER A 460 -0.01 -9.05 -33.37
N VAL A 461 0.47 -8.63 -32.20
CA VAL A 461 0.16 -9.28 -30.93
C VAL A 461 -1.36 -9.16 -30.69
N ASP A 462 -2.09 -10.24 -30.95
CA ASP A 462 -3.53 -10.34 -30.70
C ASP A 462 -3.80 -10.22 -29.17
N ASP A 463 -4.40 -9.10 -28.76
CA ASP A 463 -4.85 -8.82 -27.38
C ASP A 463 -6.15 -9.56 -27.02
N ASP A 464 -6.20 -10.86 -27.32
CA ASP A 464 -7.33 -11.68 -26.87
C ASP A 464 -7.17 -12.07 -25.38
N LEU A 465 -8.29 -12.48 -24.75
CA LEU A 465 -8.29 -12.87 -23.35
C LEU A 465 -7.28 -14.01 -23.09
N LYS A 466 -7.08 -14.90 -24.05
CA LYS A 466 -6.15 -16.03 -23.95
C LYS A 466 -4.70 -15.56 -23.83
N SER A 467 -4.28 -14.60 -24.63
CA SER A 467 -2.96 -13.94 -24.57
C SER A 467 -2.77 -13.23 -23.23
N PHE A 468 -3.81 -12.56 -22.70
CA PHE A 468 -3.77 -11.96 -21.37
C PHE A 468 -3.50 -13.01 -20.27
N PHE A 469 -4.23 -14.12 -20.27
CA PHE A 469 -4.02 -15.19 -19.28
C PHE A 469 -2.62 -15.78 -19.39
N LYS A 470 -2.16 -16.08 -20.61
CA LYS A 470 -0.81 -16.61 -20.88
C LYS A 470 0.28 -15.65 -20.40
N GLY A 471 0.18 -14.36 -20.75
CA GLY A 471 1.17 -13.34 -20.39
C GLY A 471 1.25 -13.06 -18.89
N ARG A 472 0.18 -13.35 -18.15
CA ARG A 472 0.13 -13.20 -16.68
C ARG A 472 0.38 -14.50 -15.93
N GLY A 473 0.62 -15.62 -16.63
CA GLY A 473 0.76 -16.94 -16.02
C GLY A 473 -0.49 -17.42 -15.28
N LEU A 474 -1.66 -16.86 -15.62
CA LEU A 474 -2.96 -17.20 -15.05
C LEU A 474 -3.59 -18.38 -15.82
N ASN A 475 -4.59 -19.02 -15.23
CA ASN A 475 -5.39 -20.10 -15.85
C ASN A 475 -4.62 -21.41 -16.04
N GLN A 476 -4.34 -22.07 -14.92
CA GLN A 476 -3.97 -23.48 -14.91
C GLN A 476 -5.12 -24.34 -15.44
N SER A 477 -4.83 -25.49 -16.05
CA SER A 477 -5.92 -26.39 -16.46
C SER A 477 -6.77 -26.79 -15.24
N PRO A 478 -8.09 -27.01 -15.40
CA PRO A 478 -8.97 -27.41 -14.29
C PRO A 478 -8.46 -28.67 -13.57
N GLU A 479 -7.86 -29.60 -14.31
CA GLU A 479 -7.26 -30.83 -13.79
C GLU A 479 -6.04 -30.50 -12.94
N THR A 480 -5.17 -29.59 -13.42
CA THR A 480 -3.99 -29.14 -12.70
C THR A 480 -4.38 -28.47 -11.38
N ARG A 481 -5.33 -27.53 -11.41
CA ARG A 481 -5.84 -26.87 -10.18
C ARG A 481 -6.43 -27.88 -9.23
N LYS A 482 -7.28 -28.79 -9.72
CA LYS A 482 -7.88 -29.83 -8.90
C LYS A 482 -6.83 -30.70 -8.20
N THR A 483 -5.78 -31.13 -8.91
CA THR A 483 -4.69 -31.91 -8.31
C THR A 483 -4.00 -31.13 -7.19
N ILE A 484 -3.66 -29.86 -7.43
CA ILE A 484 -3.02 -28.98 -6.43
C ILE A 484 -3.93 -28.79 -5.21
N LEU A 485 -5.22 -28.48 -5.44
CA LEU A 485 -6.20 -28.25 -4.38
C LEU A 485 -6.43 -29.50 -3.54
N MET A 486 -6.49 -30.69 -4.15
CA MET A 486 -6.64 -31.95 -3.42
C MET A 486 -5.39 -32.28 -2.59
N SER A 487 -4.20 -32.06 -3.14
CA SER A 487 -2.93 -32.24 -2.41
C SER A 487 -2.83 -31.27 -1.22
N LEU A 488 -3.26 -30.01 -1.42
CA LEU A 488 -3.35 -28.99 -0.39
C LEU A 488 -4.32 -29.40 0.73
N ILE A 489 -5.51 -29.87 0.38
CA ILE A 489 -6.49 -30.35 1.37
C ILE A 489 -5.92 -31.53 2.16
N GLN A 490 -5.31 -32.51 1.48
CA GLN A 490 -4.71 -33.67 2.12
C GLN A 490 -3.59 -33.28 3.10
N PHE A 491 -2.78 -32.27 2.75
CA PHE A 491 -1.75 -31.74 3.64
C PHE A 491 -2.38 -31.15 4.93
N PHE A 492 -3.42 -30.32 4.80
CA PHE A 492 -4.07 -29.68 5.94
C PHE A 492 -5.02 -30.59 6.74
N ASP A 493 -5.48 -31.70 6.16
CA ASP A 493 -6.25 -32.74 6.87
C ASP A 493 -5.34 -33.60 7.78
N GLY A 494 -4.03 -33.59 7.56
CA GLY A 494 -3.04 -34.26 8.40
C GLY A 494 -2.64 -33.46 9.64
N ALA A 495 -2.01 -34.13 10.61
CA ALA A 495 -1.28 -33.43 11.67
C ALA A 495 -0.01 -32.81 11.06
N HIS A 496 0.06 -31.48 11.05
CA HIS A 496 1.17 -30.72 10.49
C HIS A 496 1.52 -29.58 11.44
N GLU A 497 2.79 -29.21 11.46
CA GLU A 497 3.26 -28.00 12.13
C GLU A 497 2.92 -26.76 11.29
N PRO A 498 2.81 -25.57 11.91
CA PRO A 498 2.62 -24.33 11.18
C PRO A 498 3.70 -24.15 10.12
N ILE A 499 3.30 -23.81 8.89
CA ILE A 499 4.19 -23.90 7.73
C ILE A 499 4.30 -22.57 6.97
N GLY A 500 5.51 -22.24 6.54
CA GLY A 500 5.75 -21.12 5.64
C GLY A 500 5.21 -21.38 4.24
N PHE A 501 4.88 -20.33 3.50
CA PHE A 501 4.31 -20.46 2.15
C PHE A 501 5.28 -21.13 1.15
N ASN A 502 6.59 -20.87 1.30
CA ASN A 502 7.64 -21.49 0.48
C ASN A 502 7.77 -23.00 0.77
N ASP A 503 7.77 -23.37 2.05
CA ASP A 503 7.82 -24.78 2.45
C ASP A 503 6.58 -25.54 2.00
N LEU A 504 5.39 -24.93 2.14
CA LEU A 504 4.15 -25.51 1.63
C LEU A 504 4.24 -25.75 0.13
N THR A 505 4.75 -24.79 -0.64
CA THR A 505 4.97 -24.94 -2.08
C THR A 505 5.89 -26.12 -2.38
N LYS A 506 7.00 -26.25 -1.64
CA LYS A 506 7.97 -27.33 -1.78
C LYS A 506 7.35 -28.69 -1.46
N ILE A 507 6.63 -28.81 -0.35
CA ILE A 507 5.95 -30.05 0.06
C ILE A 507 4.93 -30.49 -0.98
N LEU A 508 4.07 -29.57 -1.44
CA LEU A 508 3.07 -29.88 -2.45
C LEU A 508 3.72 -30.35 -3.75
N ARG A 509 4.80 -29.69 -4.18
CA ARG A 509 5.56 -30.10 -5.36
C ARG A 509 6.14 -31.50 -5.19
N ASP A 510 6.78 -31.76 -4.05
CA ASP A 510 7.46 -33.03 -3.79
C ASP A 510 6.44 -34.18 -3.69
N ASN A 511 5.25 -33.95 -3.12
CA ASN A 511 4.13 -34.90 -3.07
C ASN A 511 3.51 -35.19 -4.46
N MET A 512 3.70 -34.32 -5.45
CA MET A 512 3.13 -34.47 -6.79
C MET A 512 4.11 -35.09 -7.81
N ARG A 513 5.36 -35.37 -7.41
CA ARG A 513 6.40 -35.92 -8.30
C ARG A 513 6.08 -37.31 -8.88
N ASP A 514 5.22 -38.08 -8.22
CA ASP A 514 4.98 -39.49 -8.57
C ASP A 514 3.85 -39.72 -9.61
N GLY A 515 3.20 -38.68 -10.14
CA GLY A 515 2.09 -38.90 -11.08
C GLY A 515 1.70 -37.75 -12.00
N SER A 516 2.14 -36.53 -11.75
CA SER A 516 1.90 -35.38 -12.63
C SER A 516 3.00 -34.35 -12.41
N ALA A 517 3.89 -34.16 -13.39
CA ALA A 517 4.96 -33.16 -13.34
C ALA A 517 4.36 -31.73 -13.39
N ILE A 518 3.75 -31.29 -12.29
CA ILE A 518 3.19 -29.95 -12.13
C ILE A 518 4.33 -29.02 -11.72
N GLY A 519 4.67 -28.09 -12.60
CA GLY A 519 5.72 -27.10 -12.35
C GLY A 519 5.40 -26.19 -11.14
N ARG A 520 6.44 -25.76 -10.42
CA ARG A 520 6.35 -24.92 -9.21
C ARG A 520 5.49 -23.67 -9.43
N ASN A 521 5.63 -23.00 -10.57
CA ASN A 521 4.88 -21.78 -10.88
C ASN A 521 3.37 -22.01 -10.88
N LYS A 522 2.92 -23.20 -11.29
CA LYS A 522 1.51 -23.58 -11.29
C LYS A 522 0.97 -23.75 -9.87
N ILE A 523 1.77 -24.33 -8.98
CA ILE A 523 1.45 -24.47 -7.55
C ILE A 523 1.38 -23.10 -6.90
N LEU A 524 2.41 -22.27 -7.09
CA LEU A 524 2.48 -20.92 -6.54
C LEU A 524 1.30 -20.05 -6.98
N GLU A 525 0.88 -20.16 -8.24
CA GLU A 525 -0.27 -19.41 -8.74
C GLU A 525 -1.57 -19.76 -8.01
N VAL A 526 -1.85 -21.06 -7.82
CA VAL A 526 -3.02 -21.52 -7.05
C VAL A 526 -2.92 -21.09 -5.59
N LEU A 527 -1.76 -21.26 -4.94
CA LEU A 527 -1.58 -20.84 -3.55
C LEU A 527 -1.76 -19.32 -3.39
N ASN A 528 -1.23 -18.53 -4.34
CA ASN A 528 -1.39 -17.07 -4.31
C ASN A 528 -2.85 -16.67 -4.48
N CYS A 529 -3.58 -17.32 -5.39
CA CYS A 529 -5.01 -17.13 -5.50
C CYS A 529 -5.72 -17.35 -4.14
N LEU A 530 -5.45 -18.46 -3.48
CA LEU A 530 -6.08 -18.82 -2.22
C LEU A 530 -5.73 -17.82 -1.11
N ARG A 531 -4.48 -17.35 -1.07
CA ARG A 531 -4.03 -16.27 -0.17
C ARG A 531 -4.81 -14.99 -0.38
N TYR A 532 -4.87 -14.49 -1.62
CA TYR A 532 -5.64 -13.29 -1.96
C TYR A 532 -7.16 -13.45 -1.79
N SER A 533 -7.63 -14.70 -1.71
CA SER A 533 -9.03 -15.05 -1.48
C SER A 533 -9.36 -15.31 -0.02
N ASP A 534 -8.47 -14.94 0.92
CA ASP A 534 -8.63 -15.13 2.36
C ASP A 534 -8.83 -16.60 2.77
N MET A 535 -8.17 -17.54 2.08
CA MET A 535 -8.35 -18.97 2.40
C MET A 535 -7.39 -19.48 3.46
N PHE A 536 -6.19 -18.91 3.58
CA PHE A 536 -5.23 -19.28 4.62
C PHE A 536 -5.51 -18.60 5.96
N ARG A 537 -5.18 -19.28 7.05
CA ARG A 537 -5.41 -18.84 8.43
C ARG A 537 -4.11 -18.83 9.23
N ASP A 538 -3.94 -17.78 10.02
CA ASP A 538 -2.87 -17.69 11.03
C ASP A 538 -3.29 -18.38 12.35
N GLU A 539 -2.43 -18.32 13.35
CA GLU A 539 -2.66 -18.89 14.69
C GLU A 539 -3.94 -18.36 15.34
N LYS A 540 -4.24 -17.07 15.11
CA LYS A 540 -5.40 -16.37 15.64
C LYS A 540 -6.64 -16.58 14.75
N ASN A 541 -6.59 -17.50 13.79
CA ASN A 541 -7.63 -17.81 12.81
C ASN A 541 -8.05 -16.59 11.96
N LYS A 542 -7.13 -15.64 11.72
CA LYS A 542 -7.33 -14.50 10.83
C LYS A 542 -6.83 -14.81 9.42
N PRO A 543 -7.41 -14.17 8.38
CA PRO A 543 -6.92 -14.33 7.01
C PRO A 543 -5.49 -13.84 6.83
N ILE A 544 -4.66 -14.65 6.18
CA ILE A 544 -3.31 -14.27 5.74
C ILE A 544 -3.42 -13.58 4.38
N ARG A 545 -3.23 -12.26 4.36
CA ARG A 545 -3.33 -11.42 3.14
C ARG A 545 -1.98 -10.87 2.66
N GLY A 546 -1.02 -10.78 3.58
CA GLY A 546 0.26 -10.10 3.40
C GLY A 546 1.43 -11.05 3.15
N ASN A 547 2.54 -10.80 3.85
CA ASN A 547 3.85 -11.41 3.61
C ASN A 547 3.84 -12.95 3.52
N VAL A 548 4.61 -13.49 2.56
CA VAL A 548 4.88 -14.91 2.33
C VAL A 548 5.62 -15.57 3.51
N SER A 549 6.20 -14.77 4.40
CA SER A 549 6.86 -15.22 5.64
C SER A 549 5.89 -15.60 6.76
N GLN A 550 4.62 -15.21 6.69
CA GLN A 550 3.65 -15.54 7.74
C GLN A 550 3.33 -17.04 7.73
N LEU A 551 3.43 -17.68 8.90
CA LEU A 551 3.13 -19.10 9.05
C LEU A 551 1.62 -19.38 8.87
N ILE A 552 1.34 -20.44 8.14
CA ILE A 552 0.00 -20.91 7.83
C ILE A 552 -0.35 -22.03 8.80
N TYR A 553 -1.42 -21.82 9.57
CA TYR A 553 -1.94 -22.76 10.55
C TYR A 553 -3.12 -23.58 10.02
N GLY A 554 -3.75 -23.13 8.94
CA GLY A 554 -4.89 -23.84 8.39
C GLY A 554 -5.55 -23.20 7.20
N LEU A 555 -6.62 -23.85 6.75
CA LEU A 555 -7.52 -23.39 5.71
C LEU A 555 -8.87 -23.02 6.31
N SER A 556 -9.47 -21.96 5.78
CA SER A 556 -10.84 -21.55 6.10
C SER A 556 -11.91 -22.54 5.63
N SER A 557 -11.57 -23.38 4.65
CA SER A 557 -12.45 -24.40 4.07
C SER A 557 -11.63 -25.47 3.37
N ALA A 558 -11.82 -26.73 3.77
CA ALA A 558 -11.25 -27.90 3.09
C ALA A 558 -12.14 -28.44 1.94
N LYS A 559 -13.20 -27.72 1.54
CA LYS A 559 -14.09 -28.15 0.45
C LYS A 559 -13.48 -27.83 -0.93
N PRO A 560 -13.19 -28.83 -1.79
CA PRO A 560 -12.58 -28.59 -3.09
C PRO A 560 -13.34 -27.58 -3.96
N LYS A 561 -14.68 -27.69 -4.00
CA LYS A 561 -15.54 -26.77 -4.76
C LYS A 561 -15.43 -25.32 -4.30
N THR A 562 -15.19 -25.10 -3.00
CA THR A 562 -15.05 -23.75 -2.45
C THR A 562 -13.72 -23.14 -2.84
N LEU A 563 -12.63 -23.90 -2.77
CA LEU A 563 -11.30 -23.45 -3.20
C LEU A 563 -11.26 -23.19 -4.70
N GLU A 564 -11.83 -24.09 -5.50
CA GLU A 564 -11.92 -23.91 -6.96
C GLU A 564 -12.68 -22.63 -7.32
N ARG A 565 -13.83 -22.39 -6.68
CA ARG A 565 -14.59 -21.15 -6.88
C ARG A 565 -13.75 -19.91 -6.55
N LYS A 566 -12.88 -19.97 -5.53
CA LYS A 566 -11.96 -18.86 -5.20
C LYS A 566 -10.89 -18.63 -6.28
N CYS A 567 -10.40 -19.69 -6.91
CA CYS A 567 -9.58 -19.60 -8.13
C CYS A 567 -10.28 -18.83 -9.25
N ILE A 568 -11.51 -19.20 -9.55
CA ILE A 568 -12.28 -18.54 -10.61
C ILE A 568 -12.61 -17.07 -10.24
N GLU A 569 -12.96 -16.81 -8.98
CA GLU A 569 -13.18 -15.44 -8.48
C GLU A 569 -11.92 -14.59 -8.63
N PHE A 570 -10.75 -15.12 -8.27
CA PHE A 570 -9.48 -14.41 -8.41
C PHE A 570 -9.15 -14.09 -9.88
N TYR A 571 -9.37 -15.03 -10.81
CA TYR A 571 -9.17 -14.78 -12.23
C TYR A 571 -10.10 -13.69 -12.76
N ALA A 572 -11.38 -13.74 -12.39
CA ALA A 572 -12.34 -12.71 -12.76
C ALA A 572 -11.92 -11.33 -12.20
N ASP A 573 -11.45 -11.28 -10.96
CA ASP A 573 -10.94 -10.06 -10.34
C ASP A 573 -9.76 -9.49 -11.13
N LYS A 574 -8.83 -10.34 -11.60
CA LYS A 574 -7.69 -9.91 -12.44
C LYS A 574 -8.13 -9.40 -13.81
N VAL A 575 -9.12 -10.02 -14.44
CA VAL A 575 -9.67 -9.54 -15.70
C VAL A 575 -10.27 -8.13 -15.53
N ILE A 576 -11.09 -7.90 -14.50
CA ILE A 576 -11.66 -6.56 -14.25
C ILE A 576 -10.58 -5.53 -13.89
N GLN A 577 -9.57 -5.93 -13.10
CA GLN A 577 -8.56 -5.00 -12.61
C GLN A 577 -7.52 -4.60 -13.66
N LEU A 578 -7.15 -5.54 -14.55
CA LEU A 578 -5.95 -5.46 -15.38
C LEU A 578 -6.22 -5.64 -16.88
N PHE A 579 -7.39 -6.16 -17.27
CA PHE A 579 -7.76 -6.36 -18.67
C PHE A 579 -8.83 -5.35 -19.09
N ASP A 580 -10.07 -5.54 -18.63
CA ASP A 580 -11.17 -4.61 -18.90
C ASP A 580 -12.17 -4.61 -17.73
N SER A 581 -12.33 -3.45 -17.11
CA SER A 581 -13.26 -3.24 -15.99
C SER A 581 -14.74 -3.48 -16.32
N ASP A 582 -15.09 -3.45 -17.61
CA ASP A 582 -16.44 -3.67 -18.11
C ASP A 582 -16.58 -5.03 -18.83
N PHE A 583 -15.55 -5.88 -18.80
CA PHE A 583 -15.47 -7.14 -19.56
C PHE A 583 -16.71 -8.03 -19.40
N PHE A 584 -17.14 -8.27 -18.16
CA PHE A 584 -18.28 -9.14 -17.84
C PHE A 584 -19.67 -8.50 -18.05
N LYS A 585 -19.74 -7.32 -18.68
CA LYS A 585 -21.03 -6.75 -19.12
C LYS A 585 -21.53 -7.32 -20.44
N ASP A 586 -20.64 -7.97 -21.19
CA ASP A 586 -20.95 -8.65 -22.44
C ASP A 586 -21.08 -10.16 -22.16
N ASP A 587 -22.18 -10.77 -22.61
CA ASP A 587 -22.45 -12.20 -22.43
C ASP A 587 -21.47 -13.07 -23.20
N ASP A 588 -20.98 -12.62 -24.36
CA ASP A 588 -20.00 -13.38 -25.15
C ASP A 588 -18.62 -13.38 -24.47
N ASN A 589 -18.25 -12.28 -23.81
CA ASN A 589 -17.07 -12.22 -22.95
C ASN A 589 -17.21 -13.13 -21.72
N CYS A 590 -18.41 -13.20 -21.13
CA CYS A 590 -18.68 -14.13 -20.04
C CYS A 590 -18.48 -15.57 -20.51
N ARG A 591 -19.06 -15.95 -21.65
CA ARG A 591 -18.90 -17.30 -22.23
C ARG A 591 -17.44 -17.61 -22.55
N GLU A 592 -16.68 -16.65 -23.07
CA GLU A 592 -15.27 -16.85 -23.38
C GLU A 592 -14.43 -17.07 -22.11
N PHE A 593 -14.70 -16.32 -21.04
CA PHE A 593 -14.07 -16.55 -19.74
C PHE A 593 -14.44 -17.92 -19.16
N GLU A 594 -15.73 -18.30 -19.19
CA GLU A 594 -16.20 -19.59 -18.67
C GLU A 594 -15.58 -20.75 -19.47
N ARG A 595 -15.44 -20.61 -20.78
CA ARG A 595 -14.77 -21.56 -21.67
C ARG A 595 -13.28 -21.68 -21.35
N LEU A 596 -12.58 -20.57 -21.16
CA LEU A 596 -11.14 -20.56 -20.90
C LEU A 596 -10.79 -21.11 -19.52
N THR A 597 -11.57 -20.75 -18.50
CA THR A 597 -11.29 -21.12 -17.11
C THR A 597 -11.97 -22.41 -16.67
N ASN A 598 -12.95 -22.90 -17.45
CA ASN A 598 -13.86 -23.99 -17.09
C ASN A 598 -14.59 -23.74 -15.75
N GLY A 599 -14.89 -22.47 -15.46
CA GLY A 599 -15.55 -22.04 -14.24
C GLY A 599 -16.56 -20.94 -14.52
N GLU A 600 -17.67 -20.93 -13.78
CA GLU A 600 -18.72 -19.93 -13.97
C GLU A 600 -18.25 -18.52 -13.56
N VAL A 601 -18.66 -17.50 -14.32
CA VAL A 601 -18.40 -16.11 -13.95
C VAL A 601 -19.01 -15.83 -12.58
N PRO A 602 -18.25 -15.26 -11.62
CA PRO A 602 -18.78 -14.95 -10.31
C PRO A 602 -20.04 -14.08 -10.36
N VAL A 603 -21.04 -14.41 -9.56
CA VAL A 603 -22.35 -13.72 -9.52
C VAL A 603 -22.20 -12.20 -9.29
N LYS A 604 -21.15 -11.76 -8.59
CA LYS A 604 -20.85 -10.33 -8.38
C LYS A 604 -20.56 -9.55 -9.68
N TYR A 605 -20.22 -10.25 -10.76
CA TYR A 605 -19.89 -9.65 -12.06
C TYR A 605 -20.97 -9.85 -13.13
N LYS A 606 -21.85 -10.83 -12.97
CA LYS A 606 -23.01 -10.98 -13.86
C LYS A 606 -23.90 -9.74 -13.68
N SER A 607 -24.13 -9.03 -14.78
CA SER A 607 -24.98 -7.84 -14.76
C SER A 607 -26.36 -8.23 -14.21
N LYS A 608 -26.95 -7.41 -13.33
CA LYS A 608 -28.34 -7.60 -12.88
C LYS A 608 -29.35 -7.25 -13.99
N LEU A 609 -29.03 -7.52 -15.25
CA LEU A 609 -30.04 -7.53 -16.29
C LEU A 609 -30.77 -8.88 -16.19
N ASP A 610 -32.09 -8.81 -16.08
CA ASP A 610 -33.04 -9.91 -15.88
C ASP A 610 -33.26 -10.43 -14.44
N ARG A 611 -33.69 -9.52 -13.55
CA ARG A 611 -34.75 -9.84 -12.57
C ARG A 611 -35.86 -8.82 -12.56
#